data_AF-A0A1H6FAY0-F1
#
_entry.id   AF-A0A1H6FAY0-F1
#
_cell.length_a   1.000
_cell.length_b   1.000
_cell.length_c   1.000
_cell.angle_alpha   90.00
_cell.angle_beta   90.00
_cell.angle_gamma   90.00
#
_symmetry.space_group_name_H-M   'P 1'
#
loop_
_entity.id
_entity.type
_entity.pdbx_description
1 polymer ?
#
loop_
_entity_poly.entity_id
_entity_poly.type
_entity_poly.pdbx_seq_one_letter_code
_entity_poly.pdbx_strand_id
1 'polypeptide(L)'
;MKFSNKKFKKNEIGSGVKHLRVGDVENLVFPICSYKEQIQIVREIESRLSVCDKLEQTITESLEKSNSLRQSILKKAFAGKLLNKAELEKCKQDKNYEPASELLKKIKAEKTKQ
;
A
#
# COMPACT_ATOMS: atom_id res chain seq x y z
N MET A 1 -18.24 -23.77 3.53
CA MET A 1 -16.98 -24.10 4.24
C MET A 1 -17.07 -24.31 5.76
N LYS A 2 -18.23 -24.18 6.43
CA LYS A 2 -18.31 -24.33 7.90
C LYS A 2 -18.23 -25.79 8.42
N PHE A 3 -18.38 -26.80 7.55
CA PHE A 3 -18.46 -28.20 7.97
C PHE A 3 -17.09 -28.88 8.19
N SER A 4 -16.05 -28.52 7.43
CA SER A 4 -14.73 -29.16 7.55
C SER A 4 -13.90 -28.57 8.71
N ASN A 5 -14.04 -27.27 8.96
CA ASN A 5 -13.22 -26.53 9.93
C ASN A 5 -13.40 -27.01 11.38
N LYS A 6 -14.58 -27.56 11.73
CA LYS A 6 -14.85 -28.12 13.05
C LYS A 6 -14.17 -29.49 13.27
N LYS A 7 -13.97 -30.28 12.20
CA LYS A 7 -13.27 -31.58 12.29
C LYS A 7 -11.77 -31.39 12.44
N PHE A 8 -11.18 -30.43 11.73
CA PHE A 8 -9.75 -30.12 11.83
C PHE A 8 -9.36 -29.72 13.26
N LYS A 9 -10.05 -28.75 13.87
CA LYS A 9 -9.78 -28.29 15.24
C LYS A 9 -9.90 -29.37 16.32
N LYS A 10 -10.67 -30.44 16.07
CA LYS A 10 -10.85 -31.54 17.02
C LYS A 10 -9.68 -32.55 16.98
N ASN A 11 -9.03 -32.68 15.82
CA ASN A 11 -7.98 -33.66 15.59
C ASN A 11 -6.56 -33.04 15.65
N GLU A 12 -6.46 -31.72 15.86
CA GLU A 12 -5.19 -31.03 16.06
C GLU A 12 -4.53 -31.44 17.38
N ILE A 13 -3.26 -31.82 17.30
CA ILE A 13 -2.40 -32.20 18.43
C ILE A 13 -1.17 -31.29 18.54
N GLY A 14 -0.43 -31.42 19.64
CA GLY A 14 0.71 -30.57 19.95
C GLY A 14 0.34 -29.40 20.87
N SER A 15 1.15 -29.17 21.90
CA SER A 15 0.93 -28.10 22.88
C SER A 15 1.52 -26.76 22.42
N GLY A 16 2.71 -26.77 21.82
CA GLY A 16 3.38 -25.58 21.27
C GLY A 16 3.03 -25.26 19.82
N VAL A 17 3.07 -26.27 18.94
CA VAL A 17 2.68 -26.15 17.53
C VAL A 17 1.56 -27.14 17.25
N LYS A 18 0.42 -26.64 16.77
CA LYS A 18 -0.72 -27.48 16.38
C LYS A 18 -0.47 -28.13 15.03
N HIS A 19 -0.71 -29.43 14.92
CA HIS A 19 -0.61 -30.17 13.67
C HIS A 19 -1.62 -31.33 13.63
N LEU A 20 -1.83 -31.91 12.45
CA LEU A 20 -2.61 -33.13 12.23
C LEU A 20 -1.65 -34.31 12.03
N ARG A 21 -2.06 -35.53 12.40
CA ARG A 21 -1.31 -36.74 11.99
C ARG A 21 -1.67 -37.10 10.56
N VAL A 22 -0.77 -37.78 9.86
CA VAL A 22 -1.00 -38.26 8.50
C VAL A 22 -2.28 -39.11 8.42
N GLY A 23 -2.43 -40.06 9.34
CA GLY A 23 -3.65 -40.90 9.40
C GLY A 23 -4.94 -40.11 9.68
N ASP A 24 -4.87 -38.96 10.35
CA ASP A 24 -6.05 -38.10 10.57
C ASP A 24 -6.47 -37.38 9.28
N VAL A 25 -5.50 -37.10 8.40
CA VAL A 25 -5.74 -36.48 7.08
C VAL A 25 -6.26 -37.52 6.08
N GLU A 26 -5.70 -38.73 6.07
CA GLU A 26 -6.14 -39.82 5.18
C GLU A 26 -7.59 -40.23 5.42
N ASN A 27 -8.03 -40.21 6.68
CA ASN A 27 -9.41 -40.55 7.07
C ASN A 27 -10.38 -39.37 6.95
N LEU A 28 -9.96 -38.25 6.36
CA LEU A 28 -10.78 -37.04 6.31
C LEU A 28 -11.85 -37.13 5.23
N VAL A 29 -13.09 -37.32 5.65
CA VAL A 29 -14.24 -37.29 4.73
C VAL A 29 -14.65 -35.86 4.44
N PHE A 30 -14.54 -35.45 3.18
CA PHE A 30 -15.06 -34.17 2.68
C PHE A 30 -16.11 -34.40 1.58
N PRO A 31 -17.17 -33.56 1.52
CA PRO A 31 -18.15 -33.64 0.45
C PRO A 31 -17.50 -33.16 -0.86
N ILE A 32 -17.57 -33.99 -1.88
CA ILE A 32 -17.11 -33.66 -3.23
C ILE A 32 -18.32 -33.39 -4.13
N CYS A 33 -18.30 -32.28 -4.85
CA CYS A 33 -19.34 -31.94 -5.84
C CYS A 33 -19.02 -32.56 -7.21
N SER A 34 -19.92 -32.41 -8.19
CA SER A 34 -19.69 -32.94 -9.53
C SER A 34 -18.48 -32.26 -10.20
N TYR A 35 -17.81 -32.95 -11.13
CA TYR A 35 -16.63 -32.41 -11.80
C TYR A 35 -16.90 -31.06 -12.49
N LYS A 36 -18.09 -30.88 -13.07
CA LYS A 36 -18.50 -29.61 -13.69
C LYS A 36 -18.57 -28.47 -12.67
N GLU A 37 -19.16 -28.72 -11.50
CA GLU A 37 -19.24 -27.73 -10.42
C GLU A 37 -17.86 -27.42 -9.85
N GLN A 38 -16.97 -28.42 -9.71
CA GLN A 38 -15.60 -28.20 -9.27
C GLN A 38 -14.88 -27.21 -10.19
N ILE A 39 -14.96 -27.39 -11.52
CA ILE A 39 -14.37 -26.46 -12.49
C ILE A 39 -14.95 -25.06 -12.33
N GLN A 40 -16.27 -24.94 -12.17
CA GLN A 40 -16.91 -23.64 -12.01
C GLN A 40 -16.45 -22.93 -10.74
N ILE A 41 -16.34 -23.67 -9.62
CA ILE A 41 -15.84 -23.14 -8.35
C ILE A 41 -14.39 -22.67 -8.49
N VAL A 42 -13.52 -23.47 -9.12
CA VAL A 42 -12.12 -23.10 -9.35
C VAL A 42 -12.03 -21.81 -10.17
N ARG A 43 -12.76 -21.73 -11.29
CA ARG A 43 -12.78 -20.52 -12.13
C ARG A 43 -13.21 -19.27 -11.39
N GLU A 44 -14.24 -19.38 -10.54
CA GLU A 44 -14.72 -18.25 -9.74
C GLU A 44 -13.70 -17.81 -8.69
N ILE A 45 -13.03 -18.77 -8.04
CA ILE A 45 -11.96 -18.50 -7.08
C ILE A 45 -10.78 -17.82 -7.78
N GLU A 46 -10.31 -18.38 -8.90
CA GLU A 46 -9.19 -17.82 -9.68
C GLU A 46 -9.49 -16.41 -10.18
N SER A 47 -10.71 -16.18 -10.67
CA SER A 47 -11.16 -14.84 -11.09
C SER A 47 -11.05 -13.83 -9.94
N ARG A 48 -11.55 -14.19 -8.75
CA ARG A 48 -11.50 -13.31 -7.57
C ARG A 48 -10.07 -13.08 -7.07
N LEU A 49 -9.24 -14.12 -7.02
CA LEU A 49 -7.85 -13.99 -6.62
C LEU A 49 -7.08 -13.11 -7.61
N SER A 50 -7.30 -13.26 -8.91
CA SER A 50 -6.69 -12.40 -9.93
C SER A 50 -7.06 -10.92 -9.76
N VAL A 51 -8.28 -10.63 -9.30
CA VAL A 51 -8.67 -9.24 -8.96
C VAL A 51 -7.86 -8.73 -7.76
N CYS A 52 -7.68 -9.55 -6.71
CA CYS A 52 -6.85 -9.19 -5.57
C CYS A 52 -5.40 -8.89 -5.99
N ASP A 53 -4.79 -9.77 -6.80
CA ASP A 53 -3.42 -9.60 -7.28
C ASP A 53 -3.24 -8.27 -8.05
N LYS A 54 -4.20 -7.94 -8.92
CA LYS A 54 -4.21 -6.68 -9.67
C LYS A 54 -4.35 -5.46 -8.76
N LEU A 55 -5.17 -5.55 -7.72
CA LEU A 55 -5.33 -4.47 -6.75
C LEU A 55 -4.04 -4.25 -5.95
N GLU A 56 -3.39 -5.32 -5.49
CA GLU A 56 -2.10 -5.25 -4.80
C GLU A 56 -1.02 -4.60 -5.69
N GLN A 57 -0.95 -4.99 -6.96
CA GLN A 57 -0.05 -4.38 -7.93
C GLN A 57 -0.36 -2.89 -8.10
N THR A 58 -1.64 -2.53 -8.28
CA THR A 58 -2.07 -1.14 -8.45
C THR A 58 -1.70 -0.26 -7.25
N ILE A 59 -1.87 -0.78 -6.03
CA ILE A 59 -1.50 -0.09 -4.80
C ILE A 59 0.01 0.15 -4.76
N THR A 60 0.80 -0.88 -5.04
CA THR A 60 2.27 -0.79 -5.07
C THR A 60 2.75 0.26 -6.06
N GLU A 61 2.26 0.20 -7.31
CA GLU A 61 2.60 1.19 -8.34
C GLU A 61 2.17 2.62 -7.96
N SER A 62 1.00 2.77 -7.33
CA SER A 62 0.51 4.08 -6.89
C SER A 62 1.40 4.69 -5.81
N LEU A 63 1.87 3.88 -4.86
CA LEU A 63 2.81 4.31 -3.82
C LEU A 63 4.15 4.74 -4.43
N GLU A 64 4.69 4.00 -5.38
CA GLU A 64 5.93 4.35 -6.09
C GLU A 64 5.78 5.65 -6.91
N LYS A 65 4.67 5.80 -7.63
CA LYS A 65 4.33 7.02 -8.38
C LYS A 65 4.21 8.22 -7.44
N SER A 66 3.52 8.06 -6.30
CA SER A 66 3.38 9.11 -5.28
C SER A 66 4.73 9.53 -4.70
N ASN A 67 5.59 8.57 -4.38
CA ASN A 67 6.95 8.85 -3.89
C ASN A 67 7.80 9.59 -4.94
N SER A 68 7.78 9.13 -6.18
CA SER A 68 8.50 9.79 -7.29
C SER A 68 7.98 11.20 -7.55
N LEU A 69 6.65 11.39 -7.52
CA LEU A 69 6.02 12.69 -7.69
C LEU A 69 6.44 13.64 -6.56
N ARG A 70 6.39 13.18 -5.31
CA ARG A 70 6.83 13.96 -4.14
C ARG A 70 8.29 14.41 -4.29
N GLN A 71 9.19 13.52 -4.68
CA GLN A 71 10.59 13.86 -4.94
C GLN A 71 10.75 14.86 -6.08
N SER A 72 10.02 14.68 -7.18
CA SER A 72 10.04 15.59 -8.33
C SER A 72 9.57 17.00 -7.95
N ILE A 73 8.50 17.10 -7.17
CA ILE A 73 7.98 18.39 -6.66
C ILE A 73 9.01 19.05 -5.75
N LEU A 74 9.58 18.33 -4.77
CA LEU A 74 10.60 18.87 -3.88
C LEU A 74 11.83 19.36 -4.66
N LYS A 75 12.30 18.57 -5.63
CA LYS A 75 13.41 18.96 -6.50
C LYS A 75 13.11 20.23 -7.28
N LYS A 76 11.90 20.36 -7.83
CA LYS A 76 11.46 21.59 -8.54
C LYS A 76 11.34 22.78 -7.60
N ALA A 77 10.83 22.58 -6.38
CA ALA A 77 10.72 23.60 -5.34
C ALA A 77 12.10 24.15 -4.94
N PHE A 78 13.04 23.29 -4.58
CA PHE A 78 14.39 23.71 -4.21
C PHE A 78 15.21 24.29 -5.37
N ALA A 79 14.94 23.87 -6.61
CA ALA A 79 15.57 24.45 -7.79
C ALA A 79 14.97 25.79 -8.22
N GLY A 80 13.91 26.28 -7.56
CA GLY A 80 13.21 27.51 -7.93
C GLY A 80 12.44 27.43 -9.25
N LYS A 81 12.13 26.20 -9.71
CA LYS A 81 11.44 25.91 -10.99
C LYS A 81 10.03 25.34 -10.77
N LEU A 82 9.46 25.52 -9.58
CA LEU A 82 8.15 24.97 -9.24
C LEU A 82 7.02 25.73 -9.94
N LEU A 83 7.14 27.06 -9.98
CA LEU A 83 6.16 27.96 -10.57
C LEU A 83 6.61 28.38 -11.98
N ASN A 84 5.65 28.63 -12.86
CA ASN A 84 5.93 29.24 -14.15
C ASN A 84 6.14 30.77 -13.99
N LYS A 85 6.60 31.44 -15.06
CA LYS A 85 6.90 32.88 -15.02
C LYS A 85 5.67 33.73 -14.67
N ALA A 86 4.49 33.38 -15.18
CA ALA A 86 3.26 34.14 -14.93
C ALA A 86 2.77 34.00 -13.48
N GLU A 87 2.91 32.82 -12.88
CA GLU A 87 2.59 32.55 -11.48
C GLU A 87 3.56 33.26 -10.53
N LEU A 88 4.85 33.26 -10.86
CA LEU A 88 5.88 33.98 -10.09
C LEU A 88 5.59 35.47 -9.99
N GLU A 89 5.22 36.11 -11.10
CA GLU A 89 4.89 37.54 -11.09
C GLU A 89 3.63 37.85 -10.28
N LYS A 90 2.62 36.98 -10.30
CA LYS A 90 1.46 37.11 -9.40
C LYS A 90 1.86 36.96 -7.93
N CYS A 91 2.72 36.02 -7.58
CA CYS A 91 3.19 35.85 -6.20
C CYS A 91 3.99 37.06 -5.70
N LYS A 92 4.80 37.70 -6.57
CA LYS A 92 5.57 38.90 -6.21
C LYS A 92 4.70 40.14 -5.96
N GLN A 93 3.49 40.17 -6.53
CA GLN A 93 2.53 41.27 -6.34
C GLN A 93 1.74 41.15 -5.04
N ASP A 94 1.84 40.02 -4.33
CA ASP A 94 1.17 39.83 -3.05
C ASP A 94 1.79 40.71 -1.96
N LYS A 95 0.95 41.33 -1.13
CA LYS A 95 1.35 42.26 -0.06
C LYS A 95 2.24 41.58 0.99
N ASN A 96 2.11 40.27 1.15
CA ASN A 96 2.87 39.48 2.12
C ASN A 96 4.10 38.79 1.52
N TYR A 97 4.43 39.05 0.25
CA TYR A 97 5.59 38.45 -0.39
C TYR A 97 6.90 39.01 0.20
N GLU A 98 7.68 38.16 0.87
CA GLU A 98 9.06 38.46 1.25
C GLU A 98 10.04 37.54 0.52
N PRO A 99 11.12 38.06 -0.09
CA PRO A 99 12.11 37.23 -0.74
C PRO A 99 12.97 36.48 0.30
N ALA A 100 13.42 35.27 -0.07
CA ALA A 100 14.23 34.42 0.80
C ALA A 100 15.50 35.11 1.35
N SER A 101 16.05 36.12 0.65
CA SER A 101 17.18 36.91 1.13
C SER A 101 16.90 37.65 2.44
N GLU A 102 15.70 38.25 2.58
CA GLU A 102 15.30 38.98 3.78
C GLU A 102 15.03 38.01 4.95
N LEU A 103 14.40 36.87 4.68
CA LEU A 103 14.22 35.81 5.67
C LEU A 103 15.56 35.27 6.19
N LEU A 104 16.55 35.05 5.31
CA LEU A 104 17.89 34.61 5.69
C LEU A 104 18.63 35.63 6.56
N LYS A 105 18.46 36.93 6.30
CA LYS A 105 19.02 37.99 7.16
C LYS A 105 18.42 37.92 8.57
N LYS A 106 17.10 37.75 8.69
CA LYS A 106 16.40 37.59 9.99
C LYS A 106 16.92 36.36 10.76
N ILE A 107 16.97 35.20 10.10
CA ILE A 107 17.45 33.94 10.72
C ILE A 107 18.91 34.08 11.19
N LYS A 108 19.79 34.70 10.40
CA LYS A 108 21.17 34.94 10.81
C LYS A 108 21.24 35.85 12.03
N ALA A 109 20.53 36.98 12.02
CA ALA A 109 20.51 37.92 13.14
C ALA A 109 19.95 37.31 14.44
N GLU A 110 19.01 36.36 14.33
CA GLU A 110 18.46 35.62 15.46
C GLU A 110 19.44 34.58 15.99
N LYS A 111 20.15 33.86 15.11
CA LYS A 111 21.19 32.89 15.51
C LYS A 111 22.44 33.53 16.13
N THR A 112 22.80 34.77 15.78
CA THR A 112 23.93 35.47 16.41
C THR A 112 23.58 36.03 17.80
N LYS A 113 22.30 36.05 18.17
CA LYS A 113 21.82 36.48 19.50
C LYS A 113 21.71 35.32 20.50
N GLN A 114 21.97 34.09 20.05
CA GLN A 114 21.91 32.85 20.82
C GLN A 114 23.33 32.34 21.08
#